data_AF-A0A7Y3LFF1-F1
#
_entry.id   AF-A0A7Y3LFF1-F1
#
_cell.length_a   1.000
_cell.length_b   1.000
_cell.length_c   1.000
_cell.angle_alpha   90.00
_cell.angle_beta   90.00
_cell.angle_gamma   90.00
#
_symmetry.space_group_name_H-M   'P 1'
#
loop_
_entity.id
_entity.type
_entity.pdbx_description
1 polymer ?
#
loop_
_entity_poly.entity_id
_entity_poly.type
_entity_poly.pdbx_seq_one_letter_code
_entity_poly.pdbx_strand_id
1 'polypeptide(L)'
;FTLLCGRYEGLDQRIIDGVVDFEVSAGDYVLAGGELAALAVIESTVRQIKGVLGNDDSPLEESFAGGLLEYPHYTRPASFQGLDVPEVLLSGNHALIAEWRRAAALYRTLVHRPDLIAGKGGLSKEDERILRKHGYSYKVSE
;
A
#
# COMPACT_ATOMS: atom_id res chain seq x y z
N PHE A 1 -24.14 -0.84 1.97
CA PHE A 1 -23.95 0.18 3.01
C PHE A 1 -24.45 1.51 2.48
N THR A 2 -24.78 2.47 3.36
CA THR A 2 -25.20 3.83 2.99
C THR A 2 -24.11 4.80 3.39
N LEU A 3 -23.79 5.77 2.53
CA LEU A 3 -22.82 6.83 2.84
C LEU A 3 -23.52 8.18 2.83
N LEU A 4 -23.34 8.95 3.89
CA LEU A 4 -23.89 10.29 4.05
C LEU A 4 -22.79 11.32 3.78
N CYS A 5 -22.89 12.07 2.68
CA CYS A 5 -21.89 13.04 2.29
C CYS A 5 -22.31 14.45 2.75
N GLY A 6 -21.56 15.01 3.70
CA GLY A 6 -21.72 16.41 4.11
C GLY A 6 -21.20 17.40 3.07
N ARG A 7 -21.75 18.62 3.10
CA ARG A 7 -21.32 19.80 2.33
C ARG A 7 -21.33 21.01 3.27
N TYR A 8 -20.75 22.12 2.81
CA TYR A 8 -20.64 23.35 3.61
C TYR A 8 -19.90 23.07 4.93
N GLU A 9 -20.43 23.54 6.06
CA GLU A 9 -19.85 23.34 7.40
C GLU A 9 -20.16 21.97 8.01
N GLY A 10 -20.92 21.12 7.30
CA GLY A 10 -21.27 19.78 7.77
C GLY A 10 -22.77 19.56 7.87
N LEU A 11 -23.17 18.67 8.79
CA LEU A 11 -24.54 18.24 9.00
C LEU A 11 -25.00 18.66 10.40
N ASP A 12 -26.32 18.76 10.59
CA ASP A 12 -26.88 18.96 11.91
C ASP A 12 -26.51 17.79 12.83
N GLN A 13 -25.97 18.10 14.02
CA GLN A 13 -25.51 17.08 14.96
C GLN A 13 -26.59 16.06 15.32
N ARG A 14 -27.87 16.45 15.35
CA ARG A 14 -28.98 15.53 15.68
C ARG A 14 -29.22 14.47 14.60
N ILE A 15 -28.83 14.75 13.34
CA ILE A 15 -28.82 13.74 12.28
C ILE A 15 -27.71 12.73 12.56
N ILE A 16 -26.53 13.22 12.92
CA ILE A 16 -25.38 12.36 13.25
C ILE A 16 -25.75 11.45 14.44
N ASP A 17 -26.18 12.04 15.55
CA ASP A 17 -26.57 11.32 16.77
C ASP A 17 -27.74 10.35 16.56
N GLY A 18 -28.63 10.64 15.60
CA GLY A 18 -29.87 9.91 15.38
C GLY A 18 -29.79 8.77 14.38
N VAL A 19 -28.93 8.86 13.35
CA VAL A 19 -28.92 7.89 12.23
C VAL A 19 -27.53 7.47 11.74
N VAL A 20 -26.44 8.06 12.24
CA VAL A 20 -25.09 7.72 11.80
C VAL A 20 -24.46 6.71 12.77
N ASP A 21 -24.13 5.52 12.25
CA ASP A 21 -23.49 4.47 13.04
C ASP A 21 -22.00 4.76 13.29
N PHE A 22 -21.30 5.28 12.28
CA PHE A 22 -19.86 5.54 12.31
C PHE A 22 -19.49 6.78 11.49
N GLU A 23 -18.50 7.52 11.99
CA GLU A 23 -17.84 8.59 11.23
C GLU A 23 -16.49 8.09 10.71
N VAL A 24 -16.19 8.39 9.44
CA VAL A 24 -14.97 7.94 8.76
C VAL A 24 -14.29 9.12 8.10
N SER A 25 -12.99 9.28 8.37
CA SER A 25 -12.14 10.24 7.68
C SER A 25 -11.32 9.54 6.59
N ALA A 26 -11.12 10.20 5.45
CA ALA A 26 -10.21 9.75 4.39
C ALA A 26 -8.73 10.13 4.65
N GLY A 27 -8.47 10.92 5.70
CA GLY A 27 -7.14 11.32 6.15
C GLY A 27 -7.11 12.71 6.79
N ASP A 28 -5.93 13.14 7.23
CA ASP A 28 -5.73 14.39 7.96
C ASP A 28 -5.68 15.62 7.02
N TYR A 29 -6.77 15.86 6.30
CA TYR A 29 -6.96 16.98 5.38
C TYR A 29 -8.45 17.31 5.21
N VAL A 30 -8.75 18.53 4.75
CA VAL A 30 -10.14 19.02 4.59
C VAL A 30 -10.53 19.03 3.11
N LEU A 31 -11.71 18.47 2.80
CA LEU A 31 -12.33 18.49 1.48
C LEU A 31 -13.57 19.38 1.46
N ALA A 32 -13.98 19.86 0.28
CA ALA A 32 -15.19 20.67 0.11
C ALA A 32 -16.51 19.90 0.30
N GLY A 33 -16.45 18.57 0.42
CA GLY A 33 -17.59 17.69 0.58
C GLY A 33 -17.16 16.23 0.75
N GLY A 34 -18.08 15.39 1.24
CA GLY A 34 -17.82 13.99 1.55
C GLY A 34 -17.73 13.05 0.34
N GLU A 35 -18.04 13.51 -0.87
CA GLU A 35 -18.20 12.62 -2.04
C GLU A 35 -16.91 11.92 -2.46
N LEU A 36 -15.77 12.60 -2.41
CA LEU A 36 -14.48 11.97 -2.75
C LEU A 36 -14.07 10.92 -1.70
N ALA A 37 -14.32 11.19 -0.41
CA ALA A 37 -14.10 10.22 0.65
C ALA A 37 -15.03 9.00 0.47
N ALA A 38 -16.29 9.23 0.13
CA ALA A 38 -17.25 8.17 -0.15
C ALA A 38 -16.84 7.30 -1.35
N LEU A 39 -16.36 7.91 -2.44
CA LEU A 39 -15.83 7.18 -3.59
C LEU A 39 -14.59 6.36 -3.24
N ALA A 40 -13.69 6.87 -2.41
CA ALA A 40 -12.53 6.10 -1.93
C ALA A 40 -12.94 4.88 -1.10
N VAL A 41 -13.94 5.02 -0.22
CA VAL A 41 -14.51 3.88 0.54
C VAL A 41 -15.15 2.87 -0.42
N ILE A 42 -15.94 3.32 -1.40
CA ILE A 42 -16.57 2.44 -2.38
C ILE A 42 -15.50 1.68 -3.18
N GLU A 43 -14.50 2.35 -3.73
CA GLU A 43 -13.45 1.72 -4.53
C GLU A 43 -12.66 0.68 -3.72
N SER A 44 -12.18 1.08 -2.54
CA SER A 44 -11.36 0.21 -1.68
C SER A 44 -12.11 -1.01 -1.13
N THR A 45 -13.43 -0.93 -0.98
CA THR A 45 -14.26 -2.06 -0.49
C THR A 45 -14.78 -2.93 -1.63
N VAL A 46 -15.27 -2.35 -2.72
CA VAL A 46 -15.84 -3.11 -3.85
C VAL A 46 -14.78 -3.96 -4.53
N ARG A 47 -13.54 -3.48 -4.64
CA ARG A 47 -12.45 -4.26 -5.23
C ARG A 47 -12.13 -5.56 -4.48
N GLN A 48 -12.52 -5.67 -3.21
CA GLN A 48 -12.33 -6.89 -2.41
C GLN A 48 -13.40 -7.96 -2.70
N ILE A 49 -14.44 -7.62 -3.47
CA ILE A 49 -15.49 -8.57 -3.85
C ILE A 49 -14.94 -9.50 -4.96
N LYS A 50 -15.08 -10.81 -4.75
CA LYS A 50 -14.64 -11.84 -5.71
C LYS A 50 -15.16 -11.54 -7.11
N GLY A 51 -14.26 -11.61 -8.10
CA GLY A 51 -14.58 -11.40 -9.50
C GLY A 51 -14.55 -9.95 -10.00
N VAL A 52 -14.34 -8.96 -9.11
CA VAL A 52 -14.23 -7.54 -9.54
C VAL A 52 -12.87 -7.26 -10.19
N LEU A 53 -11.77 -7.73 -9.59
CA LEU A 53 -10.41 -7.46 -10.09
C LEU A 53 -9.95 -8.40 -11.21
N GLY A 54 -10.73 -9.45 -11.51
CA GLY A 54 -10.41 -10.48 -12.50
C GLY A 54 -9.31 -11.45 -12.08
N ASN A 55 -8.24 -10.97 -11.44
CA ASN A 55 -7.20 -11.79 -10.80
C ASN A 55 -7.35 -11.75 -9.28
N ASP A 56 -7.78 -12.88 -8.70
CA ASP A 56 -8.02 -13.01 -7.26
C ASP A 56 -6.71 -12.95 -6.43
N ASP A 57 -5.54 -13.16 -7.05
CA ASP A 57 -4.24 -13.08 -6.36
C ASP A 57 -3.70 -11.64 -6.25
N SER A 58 -4.22 -10.70 -7.06
CA SER A 58 -3.70 -9.32 -7.11
C SER A 58 -3.72 -8.61 -5.76
N PRO A 59 -4.78 -8.67 -4.94
CA PRO A 59 -4.81 -8.03 -3.62
C PRO A 59 -3.74 -8.52 -2.65
N LEU A 60 -3.16 -9.70 -2.86
CA LEU A 60 -2.22 -10.33 -1.92
C LEU A 60 -0.82 -9.70 -1.97
N GLU A 61 -0.43 -9.13 -3.11
CA GLU A 61 0.91 -8.54 -3.32
C GLU A 61 0.92 -7.00 -3.24
N GLU A 62 -0.24 -6.38 -3.05
CA GLU A 62 -0.38 -4.92 -2.99
C GLU A 62 0.13 -4.30 -1.68
N SER A 63 0.28 -2.97 -1.71
CA SER A 63 0.65 -2.21 -0.52
C SER A 63 -0.34 -2.47 0.62
N PHE A 64 0.19 -2.58 1.83
CA PHE A 64 -0.50 -2.86 3.09
C PHE A 64 -1.04 -4.29 3.27
N ALA A 65 -1.17 -5.11 2.23
CA ALA A 65 -1.66 -6.50 2.35
C ALA A 65 -0.79 -7.35 3.29
N GLY A 66 0.54 -7.22 3.20
CA GLY A 66 1.51 -7.83 4.11
C GLY A 66 2.06 -6.86 5.18
N GLY A 67 1.45 -5.70 5.36
CA GLY A 67 1.96 -4.61 6.20
C GLY A 67 3.25 -3.95 5.67
N LEU A 68 3.51 -4.06 4.37
CA LEU A 68 4.62 -3.41 3.66
C LEU A 68 4.07 -2.62 2.48
N LEU A 69 4.84 -1.66 1.98
CA LEU A 69 4.61 -1.08 0.66
C LEU A 69 5.03 -2.08 -0.42
N GLU A 70 4.35 -2.03 -1.56
CA GLU A 70 4.63 -2.89 -2.70
C GLU A 70 5.98 -2.55 -3.36
N TYR A 71 6.62 -3.59 -3.89
CA TYR A 71 7.89 -3.50 -4.62
C TYR A 71 7.73 -2.70 -5.94
N PRO A 72 8.82 -2.16 -6.51
CA PRO A 72 8.75 -1.45 -7.78
C PRO A 72 8.49 -2.41 -8.95
N HIS A 73 7.62 -1.98 -9.87
CA HIS A 73 7.26 -2.72 -11.08
C HIS A 73 8.00 -2.17 -12.30
N TYR A 74 8.37 -3.08 -13.19
CA TYR A 74 9.03 -2.78 -14.45
C TYR A 74 8.28 -3.45 -15.59
N THR A 75 8.24 -2.79 -16.74
CA THR A 75 7.65 -3.33 -17.96
C THR A 75 8.56 -3.01 -19.15
N ARG A 76 8.21 -3.52 -20.32
CA ARG A 76 8.98 -3.28 -21.55
C ARG A 76 9.02 -1.77 -21.88
N PRO A 77 10.11 -1.27 -22.48
CA PRO A 77 11.33 -1.99 -22.88
C PRO A 77 12.32 -2.24 -21.71
N ALA A 78 13.27 -3.16 -21.91
CA ALA A 78 14.26 -3.52 -20.87
C ALA A 78 15.24 -2.39 -20.51
N SER A 79 15.41 -1.41 -21.41
CA SER A 79 16.17 -0.19 -21.16
C SER A 79 15.35 1.00 -21.68
N PHE A 80 15.14 1.99 -20.82
CA PHE A 80 14.41 3.21 -21.17
C PHE A 80 15.20 4.43 -20.71
N GLN A 81 15.64 5.27 -21.66
CA GLN A 81 16.43 6.48 -21.36
C GLN A 81 17.70 6.22 -20.52
N GLY A 82 18.36 5.06 -20.72
CA GLY A 82 19.55 4.67 -19.95
C GLY A 82 19.23 4.14 -18.55
N LEU A 83 17.94 3.93 -18.22
CA LEU A 83 17.50 3.23 -17.02
C LEU A 83 17.17 1.79 -17.40
N ASP A 84 17.97 0.86 -16.90
CA ASP A 84 17.82 -0.57 -17.16
C ASP A 84 16.91 -1.24 -16.12
N VAL A 85 16.11 -2.21 -16.57
CA VAL A 85 15.39 -3.11 -15.69
C VAL A 85 16.40 -3.96 -14.90
N PRO A 86 16.24 -4.16 -13.58
CA PRO A 86 17.11 -5.01 -12.80
C PRO A 86 17.31 -6.39 -13.43
N GLU A 87 18.56 -6.83 -13.61
CA GLU A 87 18.89 -8.08 -14.31
C GLU A 87 18.17 -9.30 -13.73
N VAL A 88 17.95 -9.32 -12.40
CA VAL A 88 17.21 -10.40 -11.72
C VAL A 88 15.79 -10.56 -12.26
N LEU A 89 15.13 -9.47 -12.68
CA LEU A 89 13.79 -9.51 -13.27
C LEU A 89 13.78 -10.03 -14.70
N LEU A 90 14.93 -10.02 -15.38
CA LEU A 90 15.14 -10.57 -16.72
C LEU A 90 15.58 -12.04 -16.69
N SER A 91 15.94 -12.57 -15.52
CA SER A 91 16.53 -13.90 -15.38
C SER A 91 15.56 -15.07 -15.56
N GLY A 92 14.24 -14.83 -15.42
CA GLY A 92 13.22 -15.88 -15.36
C GLY A 92 13.27 -16.76 -14.10
N ASN A 93 14.18 -16.50 -13.16
CA ASN A 93 14.30 -17.26 -11.92
C ASN A 93 13.29 -16.76 -10.88
N HIS A 94 12.15 -17.44 -10.78
CA HIS A 94 11.07 -17.06 -9.87
C HIS A 94 11.51 -16.93 -8.41
N ALA A 95 12.41 -17.77 -7.92
CA ALA A 95 12.89 -17.71 -6.53
C ALA A 95 13.74 -16.45 -6.28
N LEU A 96 14.63 -16.11 -7.22
CA LEU A 96 15.44 -14.88 -7.12
C LEU A 96 14.58 -13.62 -7.27
N ILE A 97 13.58 -13.66 -8.15
CA ILE A 97 12.62 -12.56 -8.34
C ILE A 97 11.80 -12.34 -7.07
N ALA A 98 11.27 -13.39 -6.46
CA ALA A 98 10.49 -13.30 -5.23
C ALA A 98 11.32 -12.73 -4.06
N GLU A 99 12.57 -13.18 -3.91
CA GLU A 99 13.48 -12.66 -2.88
C GLU A 99 13.81 -11.18 -3.13
N TRP A 100 14.08 -10.79 -4.38
CA TRP A 100 14.34 -9.39 -4.74
C TRP A 100 13.12 -8.51 -4.48
N ARG A 101 11.91 -8.96 -4.86
CA ARG A 101 10.65 -8.24 -4.60
C ARG A 101 10.46 -7.98 -3.11
N ARG A 102 10.70 -8.99 -2.28
CA ARG A 102 10.66 -8.85 -0.82
C ARG A 102 11.68 -7.84 -0.32
N ALA A 103 12.92 -7.90 -0.78
CA ALA A 103 13.98 -6.96 -0.41
C ALA A 103 13.60 -5.51 -0.76
N ALA A 104 13.09 -5.29 -1.98
CA ALA A 104 12.71 -3.98 -2.46
C ALA A 104 11.47 -3.42 -1.73
N ALA A 105 10.47 -4.25 -1.43
CA ALA A 105 9.31 -3.88 -0.62
C ALA A 105 9.72 -3.45 0.80
N LEU A 106 10.57 -4.24 1.46
CA LEU A 106 11.13 -3.92 2.78
C LEU A 106 11.87 -2.59 2.77
N TYR A 107 12.80 -2.41 1.82
CA TYR A 107 13.58 -1.19 1.70
C TYR A 107 12.68 0.03 1.45
N ARG A 108 11.74 -0.07 0.51
CA ARG A 108 10.78 1.01 0.22
C ARG A 108 9.95 1.37 1.45
N THR A 109 9.52 0.37 2.22
CA THR A 109 8.75 0.59 3.45
C THR A 109 9.62 1.29 4.51
N LEU A 110 10.87 0.86 4.71
CA LEU A 110 11.80 1.51 5.63
C LEU A 110 12.04 2.99 5.29
N VAL A 111 12.16 3.31 4.00
CA VAL A 111 12.44 4.68 3.55
C VAL A 111 11.21 5.58 3.63
N HIS A 112 10.02 5.09 3.24
CA HIS A 112 8.85 5.94 3.06
C HIS A 112 7.80 5.83 4.18
N ARG A 113 7.73 4.68 4.86
CA ARG A 113 6.75 4.38 5.92
C ARG A 113 7.41 3.53 7.03
N PRO A 114 8.48 4.03 7.68
CA PRO A 114 9.17 3.29 8.74
C PRO A 114 8.24 2.93 9.91
N ASP A 115 7.17 3.70 10.10
CA ASP A 115 6.10 3.41 11.06
C ASP A 115 5.44 2.04 10.85
N LEU A 116 5.32 1.56 9.60
CA LEU A 116 4.76 0.23 9.32
C LEU A 116 5.70 -0.89 9.76
N ILE A 117 7.01 -0.69 9.64
CA ILE A 117 8.01 -1.64 10.14
C ILE A 117 8.00 -1.65 11.67
N ALA A 118 7.97 -0.47 12.30
CA ALA A 118 7.87 -0.35 13.75
C ALA A 118 6.60 -1.01 14.30
N GLY A 119 5.45 -0.78 13.65
CA GLY A 119 4.16 -1.38 14.02
C GLY A 119 4.12 -2.90 13.93
N LYS A 120 4.99 -3.50 13.11
CA LYS A 120 5.17 -4.97 13.02
C LYS A 120 6.13 -5.54 14.07
N GLY A 121 6.70 -4.70 14.93
CA GLY A 121 7.71 -5.10 15.91
C GLY A 121 9.15 -5.05 15.38
N GLY A 122 9.41 -4.33 14.29
CA GLY A 122 10.72 -4.19 13.67
C GLY A 122 11.01 -5.22 12.58
N LEU A 123 12.24 -5.21 12.07
CA LEU A 123 12.71 -6.17 11.07
C LEU A 123 13.02 -7.52 11.73
N SER A 124 12.60 -8.61 11.09
CA SER A 124 13.07 -9.94 11.49
C SER A 124 14.52 -10.15 11.04
N LYS A 125 15.25 -11.07 11.68
CA LYS A 125 16.61 -11.46 11.27
C LYS A 125 16.69 -11.88 9.78
N GLU A 126 15.61 -12.43 9.26
CA GLU A 126 15.49 -12.81 7.86
C GLU A 126 15.36 -11.61 6.94
N ASP A 127 14.56 -10.61 7.33
CA ASP A 127 14.42 -9.37 6.57
C ASP A 127 15.76 -8.61 6.50
N GLU A 128 16.50 -8.55 7.61
CA GLU A 128 17.84 -7.97 7.66
C GLU A 128 18.83 -8.71 6.72
N ARG A 129 18.76 -10.05 6.72
CA ARG A 129 19.59 -10.90 5.85
C ARG A 129 19.30 -10.62 4.38
N ILE A 130 18.02 -10.52 4.01
CA ILE A 130 17.57 -10.25 2.64
C ILE A 130 18.00 -8.84 2.21
N LEU A 131 17.77 -7.82 3.04
CA LEU A 131 18.18 -6.44 2.75
C LEU A 131 19.69 -6.34 2.50
N ARG A 132 20.50 -6.94 3.38
CA ARG A 132 21.97 -6.95 3.24
C ARG A 132 22.41 -7.69 1.98
N LYS A 133 21.77 -8.82 1.64
CA LYS A 133 22.09 -9.60 0.43
C LYS A 133 21.88 -8.78 -0.85
N HIS A 134 20.84 -7.96 -0.89
CA HIS A 134 20.53 -7.09 -2.04
C HIS A 134 21.19 -5.70 -1.97
N GLY A 135 22.11 -5.49 -1.02
CA GLY A 135 22.91 -4.26 -0.92
C GLY A 135 22.14 -3.04 -0.42
N TYR A 136 20.94 -3.21 0.14
CA TYR A 136 20.19 -2.11 0.72
C TYR A 136 20.80 -1.70 2.06
N SER A 137 21.31 -0.47 2.14
CA SER A 137 21.75 0.12 3.41
C SER A 137 20.55 0.75 4.13
N TYR A 138 20.39 0.43 5.41
CA TYR A 138 19.40 1.07 6.27
C TYR A 138 20.05 1.41 7.61
N LYS A 139 19.68 2.56 8.19
CA LYS A 139 20.01 2.88 9.58
C LYS A 139 18.88 2.35 10.43
N VAL A 140 19.19 1.44 11.36
CA VAL A 140 18.28 1.17 12.47
C VAL A 140 18.26 2.45 13.31
N SER A 141 17.14 3.17 13.32
CA SER A 141 16.94 4.22 14.32
C SER A 141 16.81 3.52 15.67
N GLU A 142 17.79 3.73 16.55
CA GLU A 142 17.78 3.30 17.96
C GLU A 142 16.59 3.89 18.73
#